data_AF-A0A0S8A7Z1-F1
#
_entry.id   AF-A0A0S8A7Z1-F1
#
_cell.length_a   1.000
_cell.length_b   1.000
_cell.length_c   1.000
_cell.angle_alpha   90.00
_cell.angle_beta   90.00
_cell.angle_gamma   90.00
#
_symmetry.space_group_name_H-M   'P 1'
#
loop_
_entity.id
_entity.type
_entity.pdbx_description
1 polymer ?
#
loop_
_entity_poly.entity_id
_entity_poly.type
_entity_poly.pdbx_seq_one_letter_code
_entity_poly.pdbx_strand_id
1 'polypeptide(L)' 'MTPTLAIEFIRNAIQVCLLVAGPLLFTALVVGVVVSLVQAITQLQEQTLTFIPKLLAVGLVLLISLPWLMMTLTEFL' A
#
# COMPACT_ATOMS: atom_id res chain seq x y z
N MET A 1 -10.27 -29.58 -11.13
CA MET A 1 -9.14 -28.73 -10.71
C MET A 1 -7.99 -29.65 -10.37
N THR A 2 -6.96 -29.77 -11.23
CA THR A 2 -5.75 -30.49 -10.83
C THR A 2 -5.06 -29.68 -9.71
N PRO A 3 -4.45 -30.32 -8.71
CA PRO A 3 -3.82 -29.62 -7.59
C PRO A 3 -2.75 -28.61 -8.06
N THR A 4 -2.08 -28.88 -9.18
CA THR A 4 -1.10 -27.98 -9.80
C THR A 4 -1.72 -26.66 -10.28
N LEU A 5 -2.90 -26.70 -10.92
CA LEU A 5 -3.60 -25.49 -11.37
C LEU A 5 -4.03 -24.61 -10.19
N ALA A 6 -4.45 -25.22 -9.08
CA ALA A 6 -4.81 -24.48 -7.88
C ALA A 6 -3.60 -23.74 -7.27
N ILE A 7 -2.43 -24.38 -7.24
CA ILE A 7 -1.19 -23.78 -6.73
C ILE A 7 -0.76 -22.60 -7.62
N GLU A 8 -0.79 -22.76 -8.95
CA GLU A 8 -0.43 -21.68 -9.88
C GLU A 8 -1.38 -20.48 -9.77
N PHE A 9 -2.69 -20.73 -9.63
CA PHE A 9 -3.67 -19.67 -9.43
C PHE A 9 -3.41 -18.89 -8.14
N ILE A 10 -3.18 -19.58 -7.02
CA ILE A 10 -2.86 -18.94 -5.73
C ILE A 10 -1.56 -18.13 -5.83
N ARG A 11 -0.54 -18.65 -6.51
CA ARG A 11 0.73 -17.94 -6.71
C ARG A 11 0.51 -16.62 -7.46
N ASN A 12 -0.24 -16.64 -8.57
CA ASN A 12 -0.57 -15.43 -9.31
C ASN A 12 -1.40 -14.46 -8.48
N ALA A 13 -2.39 -14.96 -7.72
CA ALA A 13 -3.20 -14.13 -6.84
C ALA A 13 -2.34 -13.39 -5.79
N ILE A 14 -1.38 -14.07 -5.17
CA ILE A 14 -0.45 -13.45 -4.22
C ILE A 14 0.41 -12.38 -4.90
N GLN A 15 0.91 -12.65 -6.11
CA GLN A 15 1.71 -11.67 -6.86
C GLN A 15 0.90 -10.40 -7.19
N VAL A 16 -0.35 -10.56 -7.63
CA VAL A 16 -1.26 -9.45 -7.91
C VAL A 16 -1.58 -8.66 -6.65
N CYS A 17 -1.88 -9.34 -5.53
CA CYS A 17 -2.07 -8.69 -4.24
C CYS A 17 -0.84 -7.87 -3.82
N LEU A 18 0.37 -8.40 -4.03
CA LEU A 18 1.61 -7.71 -3.69
C LEU A 18 1.83 -6.46 -4.56
N LEU A 19 1.53 -6.55 -5.85
CA LEU A 19 1.58 -5.42 -6.79
C LEU A 19 0.58 -4.33 -6.40
N VAL A 20 -0.68 -4.70 -6.16
CA VAL A 20 -1.75 -3.78 -5.77
C VAL A 20 -1.45 -3.10 -4.44
N ALA A 21 -0.98 -3.84 -3.45
CA ALA A 21 -0.63 -3.29 -2.13
C ALA A 21 0.69 -2.51 -2.15
N GLY A 22 1.60 -2.79 -3.09
CA GLY A 22 2.96 -2.24 -3.13
C GLY A 22 3.04 -0.72 -3.02
N PRO A 23 2.36 0.05 -3.90
CA PRO A 23 2.37 1.51 -3.85
C PRO A 23 1.86 2.05 -2.51
N LEU A 24 0.74 1.51 -2.01
CA LEU A 24 0.15 1.96 -0.75
C LEU A 24 1.06 1.67 0.45
N LEU A 25 1.62 0.46 0.52
CA LEU A 25 2.54 0.07 1.59
C LEU A 25 3.82 0.90 1.56
N PHE A 26 4.37 1.12 0.36
CA PHE A 26 5.56 1.95 0.18
C PHE A 26 5.32 3.38 0.65
N THR A 27 4.19 3.99 0.26
CA THR A 27 3.82 5.33 0.71
C THR A 27 3.60 5.38 2.22
N ALA A 28 2.88 4.41 2.79
CA ALA A 28 2.64 4.35 4.23
C ALA A 28 3.95 4.23 5.03
N LEU A 29 4.92 3.47 4.50
CA LEU A 29 6.24 3.29 5.08
C LEU A 29 7.06 4.59 5.02
N VAL A 30 7.21 5.18 3.82
CA VAL A 30 8.00 6.40 3.63
C VAL A 30 7.44 7.55 4.48
N VAL A 31 6.14 7.79 4.41
CA VAL A 31 5.50 8.88 5.16
C VAL A 31 5.51 8.60 6.65
N GLY A 32 5.31 7.33 7.06
CA GLY A 32 5.42 6.93 8.45
C GLY A 32 6.80 7.22 9.04
N VAL A 33 7.86 6.87 8.31
CA VAL A 33 9.25 7.12 8.71
C VAL A 33 9.53 8.62 8.79
N VAL A 34 9.19 9.38 7.75
CA VAL A 34 9.41 10.84 7.71
C VAL A 34 8.70 11.52 8.88
N VAL A 35 7.44 11.20 9.13
CA VAL A 35 6.67 11.82 10.21
C VAL A 35 7.21 11.39 11.58
N SER A 36 7.58 10.12 11.77
CA SER A 36 8.20 9.65 13.03
C SER A 36 9.52 10.35 13.33
N LEU A 37 10.31 10.67 12.29
CA LEU A 37 11.56 11.41 12.44
C LEU A 37 11.30 12.85 12.87
N VAL A 38 10.33 13.53 12.23
CA VAL A 38 9.92 14.90 12.61
C VAL A 38 9.40 14.92 14.05
N GLN A 39 8.60 13.93 14.45
CA GLN A 39 8.10 13.79 15.82
C GLN A 39 9.22 13.58 16.83
N ALA A 40 10.22 12.77 16.49
CA ALA A 40 11.38 12.54 17.34
C ALA A 40 12.23 13.81 17.53
N ILE A 41 12.49 14.57 16.46
CA ILE A 41 13.32 15.79 16.51
C ILE A 41 12.62 16.92 17.26
N THR A 42 11.30 17.05 17.10
CA THR A 42 10.50 18.10 17.75
C THR A 42 10.01 17.72 19.15
N GLN A 43 10.26 16.48 19.58
CA GLN A 43 9.75 15.90 20.84
C GLN A 43 8.21 15.91 20.97
N LEU A 44 7.48 16.09 19.86
CA LEU A 44 6.03 16.06 19.83
C LEU A 44 5.54 14.63 19.58
N GLN A 45 5.04 13.96 20.62
CA GLN A 45 4.48 12.60 20.56
C GLN A 45 2.95 12.57 20.51
N GLU A 46 2.36 13.51 19.77
CA GLU A 46 0.91 13.55 19.55
C GLU A 46 0.51 12.56 18.45
N GLN A 47 -0.31 11.56 18.79
CA GLN A 47 -0.68 10.50 17.84
C GLN A 47 -1.45 11.02 16.61
N THR A 48 -2.19 12.13 16.77
CA THR A 48 -2.94 12.78 15.69
C THR A 48 -2.01 13.34 14.60
N LEU A 49 -0.83 13.85 14.97
CA LEU A 49 0.18 14.36 14.03
C LEU A 49 0.79 13.25 13.16
N THR A 50 0.85 12.00 13.64
CA THR A 50 1.31 10.87 12.81
C THR A 50 0.23 10.42 11.83
N PHE A 51 -1.03 10.51 12.24
CA PHE A 51 -2.15 9.89 11.53
C PHE A 51 -2.57 10.70 10.29
N ILE A 52 -2.77 12.01 10.43
CA ILE A 52 -3.33 12.85 9.36
C ILE A 52 -2.43 12.90 8.11
N PRO A 53 -1.12 13.22 8.20
CA PRO A 53 -0.26 13.30 7.02
C PRO A 53 -0.16 11.96 6.29
N LYS A 54 -0.11 10.86 7.06
CA LYS A 54 -0.06 9.49 6.52
C LYS A 54 -1.34 9.15 5.76
N LEU A 55 -2.51 9.44 6.34
CA LEU A 55 -3.80 9.19 5.71
C LEU A 55 -3.94 9.95 4.39
N LEU A 56 -3.59 11.24 4.39
CA LEU A 56 -3.66 12.07 3.18
C LEU A 56 -2.72 11.54 2.09
N ALA A 57 -1.49 11.17 2.44
CA ALA A 57 -0.54 10.65 1.47
C ALA A 57 -0.97 9.31 0.87
N VAL A 58 -1.43 8.36 1.70
CA VAL A 58 -1.95 7.07 1.23
C VAL A 58 -3.20 7.27 0.38
N GLY A 59 -4.10 8.17 0.79
CA GLY A 59 -5.30 8.51 0.03
C GLY A 59 -4.97 9.10 -1.35
N LEU A 60 -4.01 10.02 -1.42
CA LEU A 60 -3.55 10.60 -2.69
C LEU A 60 -2.93 9.54 -3.61
N VAL A 61 -2.07 8.68 -3.07
CA VAL A 61 -1.44 7.61 -3.86
C VAL A 61 -2.47 6.60 -4.34
N LEU A 62 -3.47 6.27 -3.51
CA LEU A 62 -4.59 5.43 -3.94
C LEU A 62 -5.36 6.08 -5.11
N LEU A 63 -5.66 7.37 -5.05
CA LEU A 63 -6.36 8.07 -6.13
C LEU A 63 -5.54 8.09 -7.43
N ILE A 64 -4.23 8.33 -7.34
CA ILE A 64 -3.34 8.38 -8.50
C ILE A 64 -3.12 6.99 -9.10
N SER A 65 -2.97 5.97 -8.24
CA SER A 65 -2.77 4.58 -8.69
C SER A 65 -4.06 3.87 -9.08
N LEU A 66 -5.24 4.47 -8.84
CA LEU A 66 -6.54 3.85 -9.07
C LEU A 66 -6.73 3.27 -10.48
N PRO A 67 -6.39 3.95 -11.59
CA PRO A 67 -6.54 3.39 -12.94
C PRO A 67 -5.66 2.16 -13.16
N TRP A 68 -4.43 2.18 -12.63
CA TRP A 68 -3.49 1.08 -12.72
C TRP A 68 -3.95 -0.13 -11.89
N LEU A 69 -4.44 0.12 -10.66
CA LEU A 69 -5.01 -0.92 -9.80
C LEU A 69 -6.18 -1.63 -10.47
N MET A 70 -7.09 -0.86 -11.10
CA MET A 70 -8.21 -1.43 -11.82
C MET A 70 -7.75 -2.30 -13.00
N MET A 71 -6.80 -1.82 -13.80
CA MET A 71 -6.22 -2.60 -14.91
C MET A 71 -5.62 -3.92 -14.43
N THR A 72 -4.78 -3.89 -13.39
CA THR A 72 -4.14 -5.10 -12.84
C THR A 72 -5.16 -6.10 -12.28
N LEU A 73 -6.23 -5.63 -11.63
CA LEU A 73 -7.28 -6.51 -11.12
C LEU A 73 -8.12 -7.12 -12.25
N THR A 74 -8.42 -6.34 -13.30
CA THR A 74 -9.17 -6.86 -14.46
C THR A 74 -8.35 -7.82 -15.32
N GLU A 75 -7.02 -7.68 -15.36
CA GLU A 75 -6.14 -8.62 -16.06
C GLU A 75 -5.97 -9.95 -15.32
N PHE A 76 -6.19 -9.96 -14.00
CA PHE A 76 -6.13 -11.17 -13.18
C PHE A 76 -7.40 -12.02 -13.25
N LEU A 77 -8.57 -11.37 -13.41
CA LEU A 77 -9.90 -12.01 -13.49
C LEU A 77 -10.13 -12.67 -14.86
#